data_AF-A0A967ENN0-F1
#
_entry.id   AF-A0A967ENN0-F1
#
_cell.length_a   1.000
_cell.length_b   1.000
_cell.length_c   1.000
_cell.angle_alpha   90.00
_cell.angle_beta   90.00
_cell.angle_gamma   90.00
#
_symmetry.space_group_name_H-M   'P 1'
#
loop_
_entity.id
_entity.type
_entity.pdbx_description
1 polymer ?
#
loop_
_entity_poly.entity_id
_entity_poly.type
_entity_poly.pdbx_seq_one_letter_code
_entity_poly.pdbx_strand_id
1 'polypeptide(L)'
;MNNLHKEFARLGRERNLVTYKLLDLLPKILEQKIYEQEGYGNIYDYAAKIAGLSSGVVDKTLKIKGKLQDMPHLQKAIETQGINKVGIVAGLATKENEKELAEKVIHMSKPALQEYSKEARGKVTVGWQVELDEKMMFMFLKLKKRLGKNLSNKECLRKILEE
;
A
#
# COMPACT_ATOMS: atom_id res chain seq x y z
N MET A 1 -0.29 22.78 -22.78
CA MET A 1 -0.98 21.90 -21.82
C MET A 1 -1.02 22.57 -20.45
N ASN A 2 -2.21 22.62 -19.88
CA ASN A 2 -2.77 23.65 -19.00
C ASN A 2 -1.98 23.97 -17.71
N ASN A 3 -1.82 25.28 -17.44
CA ASN A 3 -1.33 25.82 -16.17
C ASN A 3 -2.09 25.22 -14.97
N LEU A 4 -3.42 25.07 -15.10
CA LEU A 4 -4.30 24.42 -14.11
C LEU A 4 -3.87 22.98 -13.77
N HIS A 5 -3.39 22.19 -14.74
CA HIS A 5 -2.93 20.83 -14.46
C HIS A 5 -1.65 20.84 -13.61
N LYS A 6 -0.69 21.71 -13.95
CA LYS A 6 0.56 21.85 -13.20
C LYS A 6 0.29 22.34 -11.78
N GLU A 7 -0.60 23.31 -11.62
CA GLU A 7 -1.01 23.84 -10.32
C GLU A 7 -1.73 22.78 -9.49
N PHE A 8 -2.70 22.06 -10.07
CA PHE A 8 -3.39 20.96 -9.39
C PHE A 8 -2.41 19.88 -8.92
N ALA A 9 -1.45 19.49 -9.77
CA ALA A 9 -0.43 18.51 -9.40
C ALA A 9 0.52 19.03 -8.30
N ARG A 10 0.86 20.32 -8.31
CA ARG A 10 1.64 20.97 -7.23
C ARG A 10 0.89 20.91 -5.91
N LEU A 11 -0.37 21.38 -5.88
CA LEU A 11 -1.21 21.39 -4.68
C LEU A 11 -1.44 19.97 -4.15
N GLY A 12 -1.62 18.98 -5.03
CA GLY A 12 -1.71 17.57 -4.64
C GLY A 12 -0.46 17.07 -3.92
N ARG A 13 0.74 17.46 -4.36
CA ARG A 13 2.00 17.12 -3.69
C ARG A 13 2.14 17.83 -2.34
N GLU A 14 1.80 19.11 -2.27
CA GLU A 14 1.84 19.88 -1.03
C GLU A 14 0.88 19.32 0.02
N ARG A 15 -0.34 18.97 -0.39
CA ARG A 15 -1.31 18.29 0.48
C ARG A 15 -0.74 16.99 1.05
N ASN A 16 -0.06 16.19 0.22
CA ASN A 16 0.56 14.95 0.69
C ASN A 16 1.65 15.21 1.73
N LEU A 17 2.53 16.20 1.49
CA LEU A 17 3.57 16.58 2.44
C LEU A 17 3.00 17.06 3.77
N VAL A 18 1.94 17.88 3.74
CA VAL A 18 1.22 18.30 4.95
C VAL A 18 0.64 17.09 5.67
N THR A 19 0.01 16.17 4.94
CA THR A 19 -0.54 14.93 5.50
C THR A 19 0.55 14.10 6.18
N TYR A 20 1.74 13.97 5.58
CA TYR A 20 2.85 13.21 6.18
C TYR A 20 3.31 13.82 7.49
N LYS A 21 3.41 15.16 7.56
CA LYS A 21 3.73 15.88 8.81
C LYS A 21 2.66 15.67 9.88
N LEU A 22 1.38 15.72 9.52
CA LEU A 22 0.29 15.45 10.47
C LEU A 22 0.37 14.02 11.03
N LEU A 23 0.63 13.04 10.17
CA LEU A 23 0.80 11.64 10.57
C LEU A 23 2.06 11.41 11.43
N ASP A 24 3.11 12.22 11.24
CA ASP A 24 4.33 12.19 12.05
C ASP A 24 4.11 12.58 13.51
N LEU A 25 3.15 13.48 13.75
CA LEU A 25 2.80 13.96 15.09
C LEU A 25 1.93 12.97 15.89
N LEU A 26 1.19 12.08 15.21
CA LEU A 26 0.23 11.17 15.86
C LEU A 26 0.81 10.34 17.02
N PRO A 27 2.01 9.73 16.93
CA PRO A 27 2.57 8.97 18.06
C PRO A 27 2.76 9.83 19.31
N LYS A 28 3.26 11.06 19.16
CA LYS A 28 3.48 11.98 20.29
C LYS A 28 2.15 12.47 20.87
N ILE A 29 1.17 12.77 20.00
CA ILE A 29 -0.19 13.13 20.41
C ILE A 29 -0.84 12.00 21.22
N LEU A 30 -0.62 10.75 20.81
CA LEU A 30 -1.10 9.57 21.52
C LEU A 30 -0.42 9.41 22.88
N GLU A 31 0.91 9.44 22.89
CA GLU A 31 1.74 9.25 24.09
C GLU A 31 1.45 10.29 25.16
N GLN A 32 1.37 11.56 24.76
CA GLN A 32 1.12 12.68 25.66
C GLN A 32 -0.37 12.90 25.94
N LYS A 33 -1.26 12.09 25.35
CA LYS A 33 -2.73 12.23 25.46
C LYS A 33 -3.22 13.65 25.14
N ILE A 34 -2.59 14.34 24.19
CA ILE A 34 -2.97 15.71 23.79
C ILE A 34 -4.43 15.76 23.34
N TYR A 35 -4.91 14.70 22.69
CA TYR A 35 -6.31 14.61 22.29
C TYR A 35 -7.30 14.68 23.48
N GLU A 36 -6.95 14.10 24.65
CA GLU A 36 -7.78 14.17 25.86
C GLU A 36 -7.77 15.60 26.43
N GLN A 37 -6.60 16.24 26.42
CA GLN A 37 -6.42 17.64 26.88
C GLN A 37 -7.23 18.63 26.04
N GLU A 38 -7.36 18.35 24.73
CA GLU A 38 -8.17 19.11 23.78
C GLU A 38 -9.66 18.71 23.81
N GLY A 39 -10.09 17.84 24.74
CA GLY A 39 -11.49 17.49 24.96
C GLY A 39 -12.05 16.40 24.04
N TYR A 40 -11.20 15.61 23.37
CA TYR A 40 -11.62 14.50 22.52
C TYR A 40 -11.60 13.17 23.29
N GLY A 41 -12.60 12.33 23.05
CA GLY A 41 -12.72 11.04 23.73
C GLY A 41 -11.69 9.99 23.29
N ASN A 42 -11.12 10.13 22.07
CA ASN A 42 -10.07 9.25 21.56
C ASN A 42 -9.29 9.93 20.42
N ILE A 43 -8.13 9.36 20.09
CA ILE A 43 -7.25 9.87 19.02
C ILE A 43 -7.88 9.82 17.63
N TYR A 44 -8.80 8.89 17.36
CA TYR A 44 -9.45 8.77 16.07
C TYR A 44 -10.40 9.93 15.81
N ASP A 45 -11.22 10.28 16.81
CA ASP A 45 -12.11 11.43 16.74
C ASP A 45 -11.33 12.73 16.60
N TYR A 46 -10.23 12.87 17.35
CA TYR A 46 -9.32 14.00 17.22
C TYR A 46 -8.76 14.12 15.80
N ALA A 47 -8.16 13.06 15.26
CA ALA A 47 -7.54 13.07 13.95
C ALA A 47 -8.56 13.27 12.82
N ALA A 48 -9.76 12.72 12.96
CA ALA A 48 -10.85 12.91 12.00
C ALA A 48 -11.36 14.35 12.00
N LYS A 49 -11.63 14.93 13.19
CA LYS A 49 -12.19 16.28 13.32
C LYS A 49 -11.18 17.38 12.96
N ILE A 50 -9.92 17.24 13.36
CA ILE A 50 -8.89 18.25 13.13
C ILE A 50 -8.27 18.15 11.72
N ALA A 51 -7.98 16.93 11.27
CA ALA A 51 -7.16 16.70 10.09
C ALA A 51 -7.87 15.91 8.97
N GLY A 52 -9.13 15.50 9.16
CA GLY A 52 -9.86 14.70 8.18
C GLY A 52 -9.27 13.31 7.96
N LEU A 53 -8.53 12.77 8.95
CA LEU A 53 -7.88 11.47 8.84
C LEU A 53 -8.86 10.35 9.22
N SER A 54 -9.02 9.35 8.34
CA SER A 54 -9.80 8.16 8.65
C SER A 54 -9.14 7.32 9.74
N SER A 55 -9.93 6.64 10.55
CA SER A 55 -9.45 5.72 11.60
C SER A 55 -8.44 4.69 11.08
N GLY A 56 -8.68 4.12 9.90
CA GLY A 56 -7.75 3.15 9.28
C GLY A 56 -6.38 3.74 8.92
N VAL A 57 -6.30 5.03 8.58
CA VAL A 57 -5.02 5.72 8.35
C VAL A 57 -4.30 5.96 9.68
N VAL A 58 -5.04 6.36 10.72
CA VAL A 58 -4.50 6.58 12.07
C VAL A 58 -3.92 5.29 12.64
N ASP A 59 -4.71 4.21 12.65
CA ASP A 59 -4.30 2.89 13.17
C ASP A 59 -3.07 2.36 12.42
N LYS A 60 -3.13 2.38 11.08
CA LYS A 60 -2.00 1.96 10.24
C LYS A 60 -0.73 2.78 10.53
N THR A 61 -0.87 4.08 10.75
CA THR A 61 0.26 4.97 11.03
C THR A 61 0.90 4.65 12.36
N LEU A 62 0.10 4.57 13.43
CA LEU A 62 0.59 4.25 14.77
C LEU A 62 1.28 2.89 14.80
N LYS A 63 0.68 1.89 14.15
CA LYS A 63 1.24 0.53 14.05
C LYS A 63 2.58 0.50 13.31
N ILE A 64 2.67 1.15 12.15
CA ILE A 64 3.91 1.16 11.36
C ILE A 64 4.99 1.97 12.07
N LYS A 65 4.67 3.16 12.58
CA LYS A 65 5.65 4.00 13.27
C LYS A 65 6.18 3.36 14.55
N GLY A 66 5.33 2.67 15.32
CA GLY A 66 5.79 1.88 16.47
C GLY A 66 6.73 0.75 16.06
N LYS A 67 6.43 0.02 14.98
CA LYS A 67 7.31 -1.05 14.48
C LYS A 67 8.68 -0.51 14.00
N LEU A 68 8.69 0.67 13.40
CA LEU A 68 9.88 1.26 12.78
C LEU A 68 10.58 2.29 13.69
N GLN A 69 10.27 2.32 14.99
CA GLN A 69 10.78 3.35 15.90
C GLN A 69 12.32 3.39 15.94
N ASP A 70 12.97 2.23 15.87
CA ASP A 70 14.43 2.09 15.91
C ASP A 70 15.07 2.06 14.50
N MET A 71 14.31 2.42 13.46
CA MET A 71 14.73 2.31 12.06
C MET A 71 14.79 3.68 11.37
N PRO A 72 15.83 4.49 11.65
CA PRO A 72 15.90 5.89 11.21
C PRO A 72 15.81 6.08 9.69
N HIS A 73 16.35 5.15 8.88
CA HIS A 73 16.30 5.28 7.43
C HIS A 73 14.87 5.13 6.89
N LEU A 74 14.09 4.21 7.47
CA LEU A 74 12.69 4.02 7.10
C LEU A 74 11.80 5.13 7.66
N GLN A 75 12.09 5.68 8.85
CA GLN A 75 11.40 6.88 9.36
C GLN A 75 11.59 8.07 8.42
N LYS A 76 12.82 8.32 7.98
CA LYS A 76 13.11 9.39 7.00
C LYS A 76 12.42 9.16 5.66
N ALA A 77 12.28 7.90 5.23
CA ALA A 77 11.53 7.57 4.03
C ALA A 77 10.02 7.90 4.16
N ILE A 78 9.43 7.83 5.36
CA ILE A 78 8.02 8.19 5.60
C ILE A 78 7.78 9.67 5.29
N GLU A 79 8.72 10.55 5.67
CA GLU A 79 8.59 12.01 5.48
C GLU A 79 8.45 12.41 4.01
N THR A 80 9.03 11.62 3.10
CA THR A 80 9.07 11.94 1.66
C THR A 80 8.14 11.05 0.83
N GLN A 81 8.05 9.76 1.17
CA GLN A 81 7.32 8.76 0.41
C GLN A 81 5.95 8.40 1.00
N GLY A 82 5.71 8.79 2.25
CA GLY A 82 4.47 8.52 2.97
C GLY A 82 4.38 7.13 3.58
N ILE A 83 3.61 7.05 4.66
CA ILE A 83 3.42 5.83 5.46
C ILE A 83 2.87 4.66 4.63
N ASN A 84 2.08 4.94 3.60
CA ASN A 84 1.45 3.93 2.77
C ASN A 84 2.45 3.17 1.89
N LYS A 85 3.49 3.85 1.40
CA LYS A 85 4.52 3.23 0.57
C LYS A 85 5.51 2.46 1.44
N VAL A 86 5.98 3.08 2.52
CA VAL A 86 6.88 2.44 3.50
C VAL A 86 6.21 1.21 4.15
N GLY A 87 4.91 1.30 4.43
CA GLY A 87 4.13 0.20 5.00
C GLY A 87 4.10 -1.09 4.18
N ILE A 88 4.45 -1.04 2.88
CA ILE A 88 4.58 -2.24 2.05
C ILE A 88 5.71 -3.12 2.56
N VAL A 89 6.86 -2.51 2.88
CA VAL A 89 8.07 -3.22 3.32
C VAL A 89 8.23 -3.27 4.83
N ALA A 90 7.42 -2.52 5.60
CA ALA A 90 7.49 -2.52 7.06
C ALA A 90 7.41 -3.94 7.68
N GLY A 91 6.70 -4.87 7.04
CA GLY A 91 6.64 -6.28 7.44
C GLY A 91 7.98 -7.01 7.40
N LEU A 92 8.88 -6.62 6.48
CA LEU A 92 10.17 -7.25 6.18
C LEU A 92 11.36 -6.59 6.87
N ALA A 93 11.14 -5.42 7.47
CA ALA A 93 12.19 -4.58 8.00
C ALA A 93 12.82 -5.20 9.25
N THR A 94 14.15 -5.24 9.24
CA THR A 94 15.05 -5.58 10.35
C THR A 94 16.13 -4.49 10.42
N LYS A 95 16.92 -4.46 11.50
CA LYS A 95 17.97 -3.45 11.68
C LYS A 95 19.07 -3.57 10.62
N GLU A 96 19.30 -4.78 10.13
CA GLU A 96 20.34 -5.10 9.16
C GLU A 96 19.94 -4.68 7.74
N ASN A 97 18.65 -4.75 7.40
CA ASN A 97 18.16 -4.49 6.03
C ASN A 97 17.43 -3.14 5.87
N GLU A 98 17.22 -2.36 6.94
CA GLU A 98 16.39 -1.15 6.88
C GLU A 98 16.86 -0.15 5.81
N LYS A 99 18.18 -0.03 5.66
CA LYS A 99 18.80 0.95 4.76
C LYS A 99 18.51 0.59 3.31
N GLU A 100 18.69 -0.69 2.97
CA GLU A 100 18.37 -1.21 1.64
C GLU A 100 16.86 -1.07 1.34
N LEU A 101 16.01 -1.39 2.31
CA LEU A 101 14.56 -1.24 2.16
C LEU A 101 14.15 0.23 1.97
N ALA A 102 14.79 1.16 2.67
CA ALA A 102 14.55 2.59 2.49
C ALA A 102 14.95 3.07 1.08
N GLU A 103 16.09 2.63 0.57
CA GLU A 103 16.52 2.91 -0.80
C GLU A 103 15.53 2.36 -1.83
N LYS A 104 15.07 1.11 -1.66
CA LYS A 104 14.02 0.53 -2.52
C LYS A 104 12.72 1.34 -2.45
N VAL A 105 12.30 1.79 -1.27
CA VAL A 105 11.11 2.63 -1.12
C VAL A 105 11.25 3.95 -1.85
N ILE A 106 12.43 4.56 -1.89
CA ILE A 106 12.68 5.81 -2.61
C ILE A 106 12.63 5.60 -4.13
N HIS A 107 13.30 4.55 -4.63
CA HIS A 107 13.54 4.38 -6.07
C HIS A 107 12.49 3.54 -6.81
N MET A 108 11.80 2.62 -6.12
CA MET A 108 10.82 1.75 -6.77
C MET A 108 9.44 2.40 -6.87
N SER A 109 8.69 2.02 -7.91
CA SER A 109 7.27 2.30 -8.00
C SER A 109 6.50 1.51 -6.93
N LYS A 110 5.31 1.99 -6.55
CA LYS A 110 4.46 1.30 -5.58
C LYS A 110 4.13 -0.14 -6.01
N PRO A 111 3.76 -0.43 -7.27
CA PRO A 111 3.54 -1.82 -7.73
C PRO A 111 4.79 -2.69 -7.65
N ALA A 112 5.95 -2.17 -8.07
CA ALA A 112 7.20 -2.93 -8.02
C ALA A 112 7.59 -3.27 -6.57
N LEU A 113 7.40 -2.33 -5.64
CA LEU A 113 7.66 -2.56 -4.22
C LEU A 113 6.68 -3.58 -3.61
N GLN A 114 5.42 -3.60 -4.07
CA GLN A 114 4.45 -4.61 -3.66
C GLN A 114 4.87 -6.01 -4.11
N GLU A 115 5.37 -6.14 -5.35
CA GLU A 115 5.82 -7.43 -5.87
C GLU A 115 7.07 -7.93 -5.15
N TYR A 116 8.08 -7.07 -5.00
CA TYR A 116 9.26 -7.35 -4.18
C TYR A 116 8.87 -7.82 -2.77
N SER A 117 7.90 -7.14 -2.14
CA SER A 117 7.48 -7.52 -0.80
C SER A 117 6.72 -8.86 -0.74
N LYS A 118 6.10 -9.31 -1.83
CA LYS A 118 5.47 -10.65 -1.87
C LYS A 118 6.52 -11.73 -2.04
N GLU A 119 7.45 -11.54 -2.98
CA GLU A 119 8.57 -12.43 -3.25
C GLU A 119 9.41 -12.65 -1.99
N ALA A 120 9.81 -11.56 -1.32
CA ALA A 120 10.61 -11.62 -0.10
C ALA A 120 9.90 -12.28 1.10
N ARG A 121 8.56 -12.34 1.11
CA ARG A 121 7.78 -13.06 2.15
C ARG A 121 7.62 -14.54 1.86
N GLY A 122 8.16 -15.05 0.75
CA GLY A 122 7.90 -16.40 0.27
C GLY A 122 6.44 -16.62 -0.15
N LYS A 123 5.63 -15.55 -0.24
CA LYS A 123 4.31 -15.60 -0.87
C LYS A 123 4.50 -15.49 -2.38
N VAL A 124 5.17 -16.49 -2.94
CA VAL A 124 5.05 -16.78 -4.36
C VAL A 124 3.60 -17.22 -4.54
N THR A 125 2.70 -16.29 -4.85
CA THR A 125 1.55 -16.70 -5.65
C THR A 125 2.18 -17.18 -6.93
N VAL A 126 2.36 -18.49 -7.04
CA VAL A 126 2.73 -19.13 -8.31
C VAL A 126 1.61 -18.73 -9.24
N GLY A 127 1.79 -17.63 -9.98
CA GLY A 127 0.95 -17.32 -11.11
C GLY A 127 1.29 -18.42 -12.09
N TRP A 128 0.47 -19.45 -12.15
CA TRP A 128 0.57 -20.45 -13.21
C TRP A 128 0.28 -19.71 -14.51
N GLN A 129 1.33 -19.25 -15.18
CA GLN A 129 1.26 -18.83 -16.57
C GLN A 129 1.39 -20.09 -17.41
N VAL A 130 0.27 -20.51 -17.97
CA VAL A 130 0.24 -21.58 -18.96
C VAL A 130 0.29 -20.90 -20.31
N GLU A 131 1.40 -21.05 -21.02
CA GLU A 131 1.44 -20.73 -22.45
C GLU A 131 0.64 -21.79 -23.20
N LEU A 132 -0.37 -21.34 -23.94
CA LEU A 132 -1.16 -22.22 -24.81
C LEU A 132 -0.67 -22.01 -26.23
N ASP A 133 -0.30 -23.11 -26.90
CA ASP A 133 -0.12 -23.09 -28.35
C ASP A 133 -1.46 -22.78 -29.06
N GLU A 134 -1.41 -22.51 -30.35
CA GLU A 134 -2.59 -22.15 -31.15
C GLU A 134 -3.71 -23.21 -31.08
N LYS A 135 -3.34 -24.49 -31.02
CA LYS A 135 -4.30 -25.59 -30.94
C LYS A 135 -4.99 -25.63 -29.57
N MET A 136 -4.21 -25.47 -28.50
CA MET A 136 -4.69 -25.44 -27.12
C MET A 136 -5.56 -24.21 -26.86
N MET A 137 -5.20 -23.05 -27.42
CA MET A 137 -6.00 -21.83 -27.36
C MET A 137 -7.35 -22.02 -28.07
N PHE A 138 -7.34 -22.62 -29.26
CA PHE A 138 -8.57 -22.91 -30.00
C PHE A 138 -9.49 -23.87 -29.25
N MET A 139 -8.94 -24.92 -28.61
CA MET A 139 -9.70 -25.82 -27.76
C MET A 139 -10.29 -25.10 -26.55
N PHE A 140 -9.51 -24.25 -25.88
CA PHE A 140 -9.97 -23.45 -24.75
C PHE A 140 -11.16 -22.54 -25.13
N LEU A 141 -11.08 -21.85 -26.27
CA LEU A 141 -12.17 -21.00 -26.76
C LEU A 141 -13.45 -21.80 -27.08
N LYS A 142 -13.32 -23.03 -27.60
CA LYS A 142 -14.46 -23.92 -27.81
C LYS A 142 -15.11 -24.35 -26.49
N LEU A 143 -14.31 -24.71 -25.49
CA LEU A 143 -14.79 -25.08 -24.15
C LEU A 143 -15.50 -23.90 -23.48
N LYS A 144 -14.90 -22.70 -23.55
CA LYS A 144 -15.49 -21.47 -23.03
C LYS A 144 -16.86 -21.19 -23.64
N LYS A 145 -17.02 -21.37 -24.96
CA LYS A 145 -18.30 -21.20 -25.64
C LYS A 145 -19.38 -22.17 -25.15
N ARG A 146 -19.00 -23.39 -24.73
CA ARG A 146 -19.92 -24.38 -24.15
C ARG A 146 -20.33 -24.04 -22.72
N LEU A 147 -19.42 -23.47 -21.93
CA LEU A 147 -19.65 -23.14 -20.52
C LEU A 147 -20.45 -21.84 -20.29
N GLY A 148 -20.46 -20.92 -21.26
CA GLY A 148 -21.30 -19.72 -21.24
C GLY A 148 -20.67 -18.52 -21.94
N LYS A 149 -21.49 -17.70 -22.62
CA LYS A 149 -21.01 -16.62 -23.50
C LYS A 149 -20.32 -15.45 -22.78
N ASN A 150 -20.49 -15.31 -21.47
CA ASN A 150 -20.02 -14.14 -20.70
C ASN A 150 -19.04 -14.46 -19.57
N LEU A 151 -18.42 -15.64 -19.57
CA LEU A 151 -17.41 -15.98 -18.57
C LEU A 151 -16.06 -15.33 -18.90
N SER A 152 -15.37 -14.80 -17.90
CA SER A 152 -13.95 -14.48 -18.02
C SER A 152 -13.12 -15.76 -18.18
N ASN A 153 -11.88 -15.63 -18.68
CA ASN A 153 -10.99 -16.80 -18.82
C ASN A 153 -10.72 -17.47 -17.46
N LYS A 154 -10.64 -16.67 -16.40
CA LYS A 154 -10.44 -17.15 -15.02
C LYS A 154 -11.63 -17.96 -14.52
N GLU A 155 -12.86 -17.49 -14.76
CA GLU A 155 -14.08 -18.20 -14.36
C GLU A 155 -14.28 -19.48 -15.18
N CYS A 156 -13.93 -19.44 -16.46
CA CYS A 156 -13.97 -20.62 -17.33
C CYS A 156 -13.01 -21.71 -16.84
N LEU A 157 -11.75 -21.36 -16.53
CA LEU A 157 -10.78 -22.32 -16.00
C LEU A 157 -11.20 -22.86 -14.63
N ARG A 158 -11.76 -22.01 -13.76
CA ARG A 158 -12.28 -22.44 -12.46
C ARG A 158 -13.36 -23.51 -12.63
N LYS A 159 -14.33 -23.30 -13.52
CA LYS A 159 -15.37 -24.30 -13.80
C LYS A 159 -14.82 -25.61 -14.37
N ILE A 160 -13.82 -25.55 -15.24
CA ILE A 160 -13.19 -26.75 -15.83
C ILE A 160 -12.45 -27.58 -14.78
N LEU A 161 -11.87 -26.93 -13.77
CA LEU A 161 -11.06 -27.59 -12.73
C LEU A 161 -11.86 -28.01 -11.49
N GLU A 162 -13.12 -27.56 -11.38
CA GLU A 162 -14.04 -27.88 -10.28
C GLU A 162 -15.03 -29.02 -10.63
N GLU A 163 -15.05 -29.48 -11.89
CA GLU A 163 -15.71 -30.73 -12.36
C GLU A 163 -14.72 -31.91 -12.39
#